data_AF-A0A8D2FQC6-F1
#
_entry.id   AF-A0A8D2FQC6-F1
#
_cell.length_a   1.000
_cell.length_b   1.000
_cell.length_c   1.000
_cell.angle_alpha   90.00
_cell.angle_beta   90.00
_cell.angle_gamma   90.00
#
_symmetry.space_group_name_H-M   'P 1'
#
loop_
_entity.id
_entity.type
_entity.pdbx_description
1 polymer ?
#
loop_
_entity_poly.entity_id
_entity_poly.type
_entity_poly.pdbx_seq_one_letter_code
_entity_poly.pdbx_strand_id
1 'polypeptide(L)'
;CANLATVIFQKANAVLCPALATKITGFLFTQDPLFKLQLANLNAPLEAIAAKMAVKRCTDKMSLGNRLLILKILGKILVKFNL
;
A
#
# COMPACT_ATOMS: atom_id res chain seq x y z
N CYS A 1 -6.67 -13.97 -1.18
CA CYS A 1 -7.05 -12.73 -0.48
C CYS A 1 -8.48 -12.36 -0.89
N ALA A 2 -9.45 -13.11 -0.39
CA ALA A 2 -10.86 -12.71 -0.39
C ALA A 2 -11.17 -12.19 1.02
N ASN A 3 -12.02 -11.17 1.10
CA ASN A 3 -12.48 -10.44 2.29
C ASN A 3 -11.65 -9.21 2.66
N LEU A 4 -11.98 -8.15 1.93
CA LEU A 4 -11.94 -6.76 2.36
C LEU A 4 -12.85 -6.60 3.58
N ALA A 5 -12.31 -6.71 4.79
CA ALA A 5 -12.75 -6.02 6.01
C ALA A 5 -12.11 -6.68 7.24
N THR A 6 -11.02 -6.10 7.74
CA THR A 6 -10.75 -5.99 9.18
C THR A 6 -9.51 -5.12 9.39
N VAL A 7 -9.74 -3.84 9.69
CA VAL A 7 -8.86 -3.07 10.59
C VAL A 7 -9.25 -3.50 11.99
N ILE A 8 -8.90 -4.72 12.40
CA ILE A 8 -8.99 -5.13 13.81
C ILE A 8 -7.83 -6.09 14.07
N PHE A 9 -7.02 -5.73 15.08
CA PHE A 9 -6.00 -6.58 15.70
C PHE A 9 -6.57 -8.00 15.96
N GLN A 10 -6.32 -8.94 15.05
CA GLN A 10 -6.38 -10.37 15.38
C GLN A 10 -4.96 -10.90 15.40
N LYS A 11 -4.59 -11.41 16.58
CA LYS A 11 -3.35 -12.12 16.85
C LYS A 11 -3.37 -13.43 16.06
N ALA A 12 -2.85 -13.41 14.84
CA ALA A 12 -2.51 -14.57 14.03
C ALA A 12 -1.42 -14.14 13.07
N ASN A 13 -0.43 -15.00 12.80
CA ASN A 13 0.69 -14.75 11.88
C ASN A 13 0.17 -14.30 10.50
N ALA A 14 -0.04 -13.00 10.33
CA ALA A 14 -0.81 -12.45 9.22
C ALA A 14 0.16 -12.09 8.10
N VAL A 15 0.67 -13.12 7.41
CA VAL A 15 1.57 -12.93 6.26
C VAL A 15 0.97 -11.91 5.29
N LEU A 16 1.78 -10.95 4.90
CA LEU A 16 1.42 -9.83 4.08
C LEU A 16 0.98 -10.38 2.74
N CYS A 17 -0.29 -10.18 2.42
CA CYS A 17 -0.80 -10.59 1.12
C CYS A 17 0.12 -10.01 0.03
N PRO A 18 0.67 -10.84 -0.89
CA PRO A 18 1.57 -10.36 -1.93
C PRO A 18 0.96 -9.22 -2.75
N ALA A 19 -0.36 -9.23 -2.95
CA ALA A 19 -1.09 -8.15 -3.61
C ALA A 19 -1.03 -6.81 -2.85
N LEU A 20 -0.97 -6.85 -1.51
CA LEU A 20 -0.79 -5.66 -0.69
C LEU A 20 0.66 -5.17 -0.75
N ALA A 21 1.64 -6.06 -0.72
CA ALA A 21 3.05 -5.72 -0.93
C ALA A 21 3.27 -4.99 -2.28
N THR A 22 2.76 -5.56 -3.37
CA THR A 22 2.83 -4.95 -4.71
C THR A 22 2.16 -3.58 -4.74
N LYS A 23 1.05 -3.38 -4.03
CA LYS A 23 0.37 -2.08 -3.95
C LYS A 23 1.14 -1.04 -3.15
N ILE A 24 1.80 -1.43 -2.05
CA ILE A 24 2.66 -0.54 -1.27
C ILE A 24 3.85 -0.08 -2.13
N THR A 25 4.51 -1.03 -2.80
CA THR A 25 5.63 -0.72 -3.70
C THR A 25 5.15 0.14 -4.88
N GLY A 26 3.99 -0.18 -5.47
CA GLY A 26 3.36 0.62 -6.50
C GLY A 26 3.11 2.05 -6.03
N PHE A 27 2.47 2.21 -4.87
CA PHE A 27 2.17 3.51 -4.29
C PHE A 27 3.42 4.40 -4.16
N LEU A 28 4.53 3.84 -3.69
CA LEU A 28 5.78 4.56 -3.44
C LEU A 28 6.56 4.89 -4.73
N PHE A 29 6.54 4.02 -5.74
CA PHE A 29 7.51 4.08 -6.84
C PHE A 29 6.92 4.11 -8.26
N THR A 30 5.65 3.74 -8.47
CA THR A 30 5.06 3.79 -9.81
C THR A 30 4.49 5.16 -10.12
N GLN A 31 4.33 5.47 -11.41
CA GLN A 31 3.68 6.71 -11.86
C GLN A 31 2.15 6.64 -11.65
N ASP A 32 1.52 7.81 -11.52
CA ASP A 32 0.06 7.98 -11.31
C ASP A 32 -0.82 7.09 -12.21
N PRO A 33 -0.61 7.00 -13.54
CA PRO A 33 -1.45 6.18 -14.41
C PRO A 33 -1.34 4.68 -14.10
N LEU A 34 -0.12 4.22 -13.83
CA LEU A 34 0.16 2.82 -13.53
C LEU A 34 -0.41 2.45 -12.15
N PHE A 35 -0.28 3.32 -11.16
CA PHE A 35 -0.88 3.10 -9.85
C PHE A 35 -2.42 3.12 -9.91
N LYS A 36 -3.00 4.02 -10.70
CA LYS A 36 -4.46 4.07 -10.91
C LYS A 36 -4.97 2.77 -11.55
N LEU A 37 -4.22 2.19 -12.49
CA LEU A 37 -4.54 0.87 -13.06
C LEU A 37 -4.48 -0.25 -11.99
N GLN A 38 -3.45 -0.22 -11.12
CA GLN A 38 -3.37 -1.17 -10.00
C GLN A 38 -4.52 -1.02 -9.00
N LEU A 39 -5.08 0.18 -8.85
CA LEU A 39 -6.27 0.43 -8.04
C LEU A 39 -7.56 -0.01 -8.73
N ALA A 40 -7.67 0.06 -10.06
CA ALA A 40 -8.87 -0.38 -10.78
C ALA A 40 -9.18 -1.88 -10.59
N ASN A 41 -8.15 -2.69 -10.30
CA ASN A 41 -8.32 -4.11 -9.96
C ASN A 41 -8.95 -4.33 -8.58
N LEU A 42 -9.07 -3.29 -7.75
CA LEU A 42 -9.92 -3.29 -6.58
C LEU A 42 -11.27 -2.76 -7.05
N ASN A 43 -12.32 -3.56 -6.98
CA ASN A 43 -13.72 -3.12 -7.16
C ASN A 43 -14.12 -2.14 -6.04
N ALA A 44 -13.40 -1.03 -5.92
CA ALA A 44 -13.48 -0.05 -4.85
C ALA A 44 -14.30 1.15 -5.32
N PRO A 45 -14.99 1.84 -4.40
CA PRO A 45 -15.69 3.06 -4.74
C PRO A 45 -14.74 4.10 -5.35
N LEU A 46 -15.25 4.88 -6.30
CA LEU A 46 -14.52 5.96 -6.95
C LEU A 46 -13.93 6.96 -5.94
N GLU A 47 -14.66 7.22 -4.86
CA GLU A 47 -14.21 8.09 -3.75
C GLU A 47 -12.95 7.55 -3.08
N ALA A 48 -12.90 6.25 -2.77
CA ALA A 48 -11.74 5.62 -2.14
C ALA A 48 -10.51 5.64 -3.07
N ILE A 49 -10.73 5.47 -4.38
CA ILE A 49 -9.67 5.59 -5.39
C ILE A 49 -9.15 7.03 -5.44
N ALA A 50 -10.04 8.02 -5.48
CA ALA A 50 -9.67 9.43 -5.51
C ALA A 50 -8.88 9.86 -4.27
N ALA A 51 -9.33 9.46 -3.08
CA ALA A 51 -8.62 9.71 -1.82
C ALA A 51 -7.21 9.10 -1.86
N LYS A 52 -7.09 7.86 -2.33
CA LYS A 52 -5.79 7.18 -2.39
C LYS A 52 -4.84 7.82 -3.40
N MET A 53 -5.36 8.29 -4.53
CA MET A 53 -4.60 9.06 -5.52
C MET A 53 -4.15 10.43 -4.96
N ALA A 54 -4.96 11.08 -4.13
CA ALA A 54 -4.58 12.33 -3.48
C ALA A 54 -3.38 12.13 -2.54
N VAL A 55 -3.39 11.09 -1.70
CA VAL A 55 -2.26 10.77 -0.81
C VAL A 55 -1.02 10.35 -1.61
N LYS A 56 -1.20 9.63 -2.73
CA LYS A 56 -0.09 9.28 -3.63
C LYS A 56 0.61 10.53 -4.14
N ARG A 57 -0.12 11.51 -4.65
CA ARG A 57 0.47 12.75 -5.18
C ARG A 57 1.27 13.54 -4.13
N CYS A 58 0.84 13.50 -2.87
CA CYS A 58 1.62 14.07 -1.77
C CYS A 58 2.91 13.29 -1.52
N THR A 59 2.82 11.96 -1.52
CA THR A 59 3.98 11.06 -1.38
C THR A 59 4.96 11.21 -2.56
N ASP A 60 4.44 11.48 -3.76
CA ASP A 60 5.23 11.69 -4.97
C ASP A 60 6.01 13.01 -4.99
N LYS A 61 5.74 13.92 -4.06
CA LYS A 61 6.57 15.11 -3.82
C LYS A 61 7.73 14.83 -2.87
N MET A 62 7.73 13.69 -2.17
CA MET A 62 8.85 13.31 -1.30
C MET A 62 10.05 12.87 -2.14
N SER A 63 11.25 13.13 -1.62
CA SER A 63 12.50 12.64 -2.21
C SER A 63 12.52 11.11 -2.27
N LEU A 64 13.24 10.56 -3.25
CA LEU A 64 13.40 9.12 -3.40
C LEU A 64 13.98 8.47 -2.13
N GLY A 65 14.93 9.15 -1.47
CA GLY A 65 15.51 8.71 -0.21
C GLY A 65 14.47 8.52 0.90
N ASN A 66 13.53 9.47 1.05
CA ASN A 66 12.46 9.36 2.05
C ASN A 66 11.51 8.20 1.75
N ARG A 67 11.19 7.95 0.47
CA ARG A 67 10.36 6.80 0.09
C ARG A 67 11.03 5.46 0.36
N LEU A 68 12.35 5.38 0.13
CA LEU A 68 13.15 4.20 0.48
C LEU A 68 13.21 3.97 2.00
N LEU A 69 13.30 5.04 2.80
CA LEU A 69 13.23 4.93 4.25
C LEU A 69 11.87 4.40 4.71
N ILE A 70 10.77 4.89 4.13
CA ILE A 70 9.41 4.38 4.39
C ILE A 70 9.34 2.88 4.07
N LEU A 71 9.82 2.45 2.90
CA LEU A 71 9.84 1.04 2.51
C LEU A 71 10.64 0.19 3.52
N LYS A 72 11.83 0.66 3.94
CA LYS A 72 12.65 -0.04 4.93
C LYS A 72 11.95 -0.18 6.27
N ILE A 73 11.28 0.87 6.74
CA ILE A 73 10.52 0.85 8.00
C ILE A 73 9.37 -0.16 7.89
N LEU A 74 8.62 -0.15 6.78
CA LEU A 74 7.56 -1.11 6.51
C LEU A 74 8.08 -2.55 6.52
N GLY A 75 9.22 -2.82 5.85
CA GLY A 75 9.87 -4.13 5.89
C GLY A 75 10.23 -4.58 7.30
N LYS A 76 10.79 -3.68 8.13
CA LYS A 76 11.10 -3.97 9.53
C LYS A 76 9.86 -4.29 10.37
N ILE A 77 8.76 -3.57 10.15
CA ILE A 77 7.49 -3.82 10.85
C ILE A 77 6.97 -5.21 10.49
N LEU A 78 6.95 -5.57 9.20
CA LEU A 78 6.47 -6.89 8.75
C LEU A 78 7.26 -8.04 9.39
N VAL A 79 8.60 -7.93 9.38
CA VAL A 79 9.48 -8.92 10.03
C VAL A 79 9.26 -8.97 11.54
N LYS A 80 9.14 -7.81 12.20
CA LYS A 80 8.94 -7.75 13.65
C LYS A 80 7.61 -8.34 14.11
N PHE A 81 6.55 -8.18 13.32
CA PHE A 81 5.21 -8.63 13.69
C PHE A 81 4.85 -10.00 13.08
N ASN A 82 5.79 -10.67 12.39
CA ASN A 82 5.54 -11.92 11.66
C ASN A 82 4.26 -11.82 10.79
N LEU A 83 4.10 -10.62 10.22
CA LEU A 83 3.13 -10.31 9.19
C LEU A 83 3.71 -10.74 7.83
#